data_AF-A0AA95MSR3-F1
#
_entry.id   AF-A0AA95MSR3-F1
#
_cell.length_a   1.000
_cell.length_b   1.000
_cell.length_c   1.000
_cell.angle_alpha   90.00
_cell.angle_beta   90.00
_cell.angle_gamma   90.00
#
_symmetry.space_group_name_H-M   'P 1'
#
loop_
_entity.id
_entity.type
_entity.pdbx_description
1 polymer ?
#
loop_
_entity_poly.entity_id
_entity_poly.type
_entity_poly.pdbx_seq_one_letter_code
_entity_poly.pdbx_strand_id
1 'polypeptide(L)'
;MEYLIIALILFFLFKRNISTNGVNHISTTQLKELLNDKNKQYIDVRTPGEYKGNHIKGFKNIPLNQITQKAEKELNKDKEVIVICQSGMRSQHASKTLKKLGFTNVTNVKGGMSAWS
;
A
#
# COMPACT_ATOMS: atom_id res chain seq x y z
N MET A 1 -36.28 9.21 11.46
CA MET A 1 -35.22 10.05 10.85
C MET A 1 -34.02 10.20 11.80
N GLU A 2 -34.22 10.48 13.09
CA GLU A 2 -33.11 10.61 14.06
C GLU A 2 -32.25 9.35 14.22
N TYR A 3 -32.85 8.16 14.32
CA TYR A 3 -32.08 6.90 14.43
C TYR A 3 -31.23 6.57 13.20
N LEU A 4 -31.64 7.02 12.01
CA LEU A 4 -30.89 6.86 10.76
C LEU A 4 -29.63 7.73 10.76
N ILE A 5 -29.75 8.96 11.27
CA ILE A 5 -28.62 9.89 11.42
C ILE A 5 -27.65 9.35 12.48
N ILE A 6 -28.17 8.86 13.61
CA ILE A 6 -27.34 8.24 14.66
C ILE A 6 -26.63 6.98 14.14
N ALA A 7 -27.30 6.12 13.39
CA ALA A 7 -26.68 4.94 12.78
C ALA A 7 -25.61 5.31 11.76
N LEU A 8 -25.82 6.36 10.95
CA LEU A 8 -24.81 6.88 10.02
C LEU A 8 -23.61 7.47 10.75
N ILE A 9 -23.84 8.22 11.84
CA ILE A 9 -22.76 8.78 12.67
C ILE A 9 -21.99 7.66 13.38
N LEU A 10 -22.68 6.68 13.94
CA LEU A 10 -22.05 5.50 14.57
C LEU A 10 -21.28 4.68 13.55
N PHE A 11 -21.83 4.44 12.36
CA PHE A 11 -21.13 3.77 11.25
C PHE A 11 -19.88 4.55 10.81
N PHE A 12 -19.97 5.88 10.74
CA PHE A 12 -18.84 6.76 10.40
C PHE A 12 -17.77 6.77 11.49
N LEU A 13 -18.17 6.78 12.77
CA LEU A 13 -17.28 6.68 13.92
C LEU A 13 -16.63 5.28 14.03
N PHE A 14 -17.36 4.22 13.67
CA PHE A 14 -16.84 2.85 13.61
C PHE A 14 -15.82 2.69 12.48
N LYS A 15 -16.09 3.27 11.30
CA LYS A 15 -15.09 3.34 10.20
C LYS A 15 -13.83 4.10 10.62
N ARG A 16 -13.94 5.13 11.45
CA ARG A 16 -12.79 5.90 11.94
C ARG A 16 -11.90 5.09 12.92
N ASN A 17 -12.44 4.03 13.52
CA ASN A 17 -11.72 3.17 14.46
C ASN A 17 -11.03 1.96 13.81
N ILE A 18 -11.16 1.78 12.49
CA ILE A 18 -10.47 0.71 11.77
C ILE A 18 -9.16 1.26 11.19
N SER A 19 -8.06 0.93 11.88
CA SER A 19 -6.64 1.17 11.52
C SER A 19 -5.90 2.16 12.43
N THR A 20 -5.95 1.89 13.73
CA THR A 20 -4.80 2.18 14.59
C THR A 20 -3.75 1.08 14.37
N ASN A 21 -2.48 1.49 14.28
CA ASN A 21 -1.24 0.69 14.35
C ASN A 21 -0.55 0.37 13.02
N GLY A 22 0.44 1.20 12.70
CA GLY A 22 1.64 0.80 11.95
C GLY A 22 1.48 0.54 10.46
N VAL A 23 2.63 0.40 9.79
CA VAL A 23 2.72 -0.18 8.45
C VAL A 23 2.77 -1.70 8.64
N ASN A 24 1.93 -2.45 7.95
CA ASN A 24 1.98 -3.91 7.97
C ASN A 24 3.24 -4.41 7.27
N HIS A 25 3.71 -5.60 7.62
CA HIS A 25 4.92 -6.16 7.04
C HIS A 25 4.70 -7.61 6.63
N ILE A 26 5.04 -7.94 5.39
CA ILE A 26 5.00 -9.31 4.86
C ILE A 26 6.36 -9.71 4.30
N SER A 27 6.64 -11.01 4.29
CA SER A 27 7.79 -11.58 3.59
C SER A 27 7.51 -11.72 2.08
N THR A 28 8.55 -12.01 1.30
CA THR A 28 8.38 -12.34 -0.13
C THR A 28 7.64 -13.67 -0.33
N THR A 29 7.74 -14.61 0.60
CA THR A 29 6.94 -15.86 0.59
C THR A 29 5.45 -15.56 0.74
N GLN A 30 5.07 -14.74 1.72
CA GLN A 30 3.68 -14.31 1.90
C GLN A 30 3.19 -13.48 0.72
N LEU A 31 4.06 -12.66 0.12
CA LEU A 31 3.73 -11.93 -1.10
C LEU A 31 3.32 -12.90 -2.22
N LYS A 32 4.01 -14.04 -2.42
CA LYS A 32 3.66 -15.03 -3.46
C LYS A 32 2.22 -15.52 -3.34
N GLU A 33 1.77 -15.79 -2.11
CA GLU A 33 0.40 -16.26 -1.83
C GLU A 33 -0.65 -15.17 -2.14
N LEU A 34 -0.26 -13.91 -1.96
CA LEU A 34 -1.13 -12.76 -2.19
C LEU A 34 -1.14 -12.31 -3.65
N LEU A 35 -0.19 -12.74 -4.49
CA LEU A 35 -0.17 -12.32 -5.90
C LEU A 35 -1.46 -12.77 -6.59
N ASN A 36 -2.05 -11.87 -7.38
CA ASN A 36 -3.32 -12.01 -8.09
C ASN A 36 -4.61 -11.64 -7.31
N ASP A 37 -4.52 -11.19 -6.05
CA ASP A 37 -5.68 -10.63 -5.37
C ASP A 37 -6.07 -9.26 -5.96
N LYS A 38 -7.20 -9.22 -6.68
CA LYS A 38 -7.74 -8.01 -7.32
C LYS A 38 -8.26 -6.94 -6.35
N ASN A 39 -8.43 -7.31 -5.07
CA ASN A 39 -8.81 -6.39 -4.01
C ASN A 39 -7.61 -5.60 -3.47
N LYS A 40 -6.38 -6.02 -3.82
CA LYS A 40 -5.14 -5.36 -3.42
C LYS A 40 -4.54 -4.55 -4.57
N GLN A 41 -3.77 -3.54 -4.20
CA GLN A 41 -3.03 -2.70 -5.14
C GLN A 41 -1.54 -2.91 -4.90
N TYR A 42 -0.78 -3.13 -5.95
CA TYR A 42 0.65 -3.45 -5.84
C TYR A 42 1.47 -2.33 -6.46
N ILE A 43 2.36 -1.73 -5.68
CA ILE A 43 3.21 -0.62 -6.15
C ILE A 43 4.69 -0.91 -5.92
N ASP A 44 5.49 -0.60 -6.93
CA ASP A 44 6.94 -0.64 -6.88
C ASP A 44 7.46 0.79 -6.83
N VAL A 45 8.17 1.13 -5.75
CA VAL A 45 8.66 2.49 -5.49
C VAL A 45 10.12 2.71 -5.92
N ARG A 46 10.71 1.72 -6.61
CA ARG A 46 12.01 1.87 -7.26
C ARG A 46 11.95 2.87 -8.42
N THR A 47 13.13 3.22 -8.91
CA THR A 47 13.23 4.08 -10.10
C THR A 47 12.62 3.40 -11.33
N PRO A 48 12.16 4.16 -12.33
CA PRO A 48 11.66 3.58 -13.57
C PRO A 48 12.68 2.70 -14.30
N GLY A 49 13.98 3.00 -14.18
CA GLY A 49 15.05 2.18 -14.74
C GLY A 49 15.14 0.79 -14.10
N GLU A 50 15.16 0.73 -12.76
CA GLU A 50 15.12 -0.53 -12.00
C GLU A 50 13.88 -1.36 -12.34
N TYR A 51 12.72 -0.72 -12.41
CA TYR A 51 11.45 -1.37 -12.73
C TYR A 51 11.40 -1.94 -14.15
N LYS A 52 11.92 -1.19 -15.14
CA LYS A 52 11.99 -1.64 -16.53
C LYS A 52 12.91 -2.86 -16.72
N GLY A 53 13.98 -2.95 -15.94
CA GLY A 53 14.91 -4.08 -16.02
C GLY A 53 14.30 -5.39 -15.52
N ASN A 54 13.73 -5.37 -14.32
CA ASN A 54 13.01 -6.52 -13.75
C ASN A 54 11.96 -6.05 -12.75
N HIS A 55 10.76 -6.60 -12.81
CA HIS A 55 9.67 -6.29 -11.88
C HIS A 55 8.71 -7.47 -11.71
N ILE A 56 7.96 -7.46 -10.62
CA ILE A 56 6.91 -8.42 -10.35
C ILE A 56 5.67 -8.04 -11.18
N LYS A 57 5.14 -8.99 -11.96
CA LYS A 57 3.93 -8.77 -12.76
C LYS A 57 2.76 -8.35 -11.86
N GLY A 58 2.01 -7.33 -12.29
CA GLY A 58 0.87 -6.78 -11.54
C GLY A 58 1.22 -5.60 -10.63
N PHE A 59 2.51 -5.36 -10.37
CA PHE A 59 2.94 -4.12 -9.73
C PHE A 59 2.83 -2.95 -10.69
N LYS A 60 2.57 -1.76 -10.16
CA LYS A 60 2.64 -0.48 -10.87
C LYS A 60 3.83 0.31 -10.35
N ASN A 61 4.64 0.89 -11.24
CA ASN A 61 5.73 1.74 -10.80
C ASN A 61 5.23 3.12 -10.38
N ILE A 62 5.38 3.44 -9.10
CA ILE A 62 5.19 4.79 -8.55
C ILE A 62 6.46 5.12 -7.75
N PRO A 63 7.47 5.76 -8.39
CA PRO A 63 8.74 6.05 -7.73
C PRO A 63 8.57 6.80 -6.42
N LEU A 64 9.42 6.52 -5.43
CA LEU A 64 9.34 7.10 -4.08
C LEU A 64 9.18 8.63 -4.08
N ASN A 65 9.91 9.33 -4.94
CA ASN A 65 9.86 10.79 -5.08
C ASN A 65 8.55 11.33 -5.67
N GLN A 66 7.73 10.48 -6.29
CA GLN A 66 6.44 10.84 -6.89
C GLN A 66 5.24 10.39 -6.05
N ILE A 67 5.45 9.64 -4.97
CA ILE A 67 4.37 9.08 -4.14
C ILE A 67 3.38 10.16 -3.69
N THR A 68 3.87 11.28 -3.16
CA THR A 68 3.00 12.37 -2.67
C THR A 68 2.11 12.98 -3.76
N GLN A 69 2.57 12.98 -5.01
CA GLN A 69 1.85 13.62 -6.13
C GLN A 69 0.92 12.66 -6.86
N LYS A 70 1.28 11.36 -6.91
CA LYS A 70 0.60 10.35 -7.71
C LYS A 70 -0.32 9.44 -6.91
N ALA A 71 0.00 9.16 -5.64
CA ALA A 71 -0.73 8.15 -4.87
C ALA A 71 -2.23 8.43 -4.81
N GLU A 72 -2.66 9.67 -4.55
CA GLU A 72 -4.08 10.00 -4.44
C GLU A 72 -4.85 9.91 -5.77
N LYS A 73 -4.15 10.07 -6.90
CA LYS A 73 -4.75 10.01 -8.24
C LYS A 73 -4.78 8.59 -8.80
N GLU A 74 -3.84 7.75 -8.36
CA GLU A 74 -3.59 6.44 -8.96
C GLU A 74 -3.98 5.26 -8.08
N LEU A 75 -4.17 5.48 -6.77
CA LEU A 75 -4.48 4.45 -5.79
C LEU A 75 -5.82 4.74 -5.10
N ASN A 76 -6.46 3.68 -4.60
CA ASN A 76 -7.73 3.76 -3.92
C ASN A 76 -7.48 3.57 -2.42
N LYS A 77 -7.87 4.55 -1.60
CA LYS A 77 -7.67 4.54 -0.14
C LYS A 77 -8.45 3.42 0.57
N ASP A 78 -9.49 2.87 -0.06
CA ASP A 78 -10.30 1.75 0.47
C ASP A 78 -9.64 0.37 0.22
N LYS A 79 -8.65 0.29 -0.66
CA LYS A 79 -7.94 -0.96 -0.97
C LYS A 79 -6.60 -1.02 -0.24
N GLU A 80 -6.17 -2.24 0.06
CA GLU A 80 -4.84 -2.47 0.63
C GLU A 80 -3.76 -2.17 -0.41
N VAL A 81 -2.75 -1.38 -0.02
CA VAL A 81 -1.60 -1.06 -0.86
C VAL A 81 -0.37 -1.86 -0.41
N ILE A 82 0.06 -2.80 -1.25
CA ILE A 82 1.29 -3.58 -1.10
C ILE A 82 2.44 -2.82 -1.77
N VAL A 83 3.47 -2.50 -0.99
CA VAL A 83 4.58 -1.65 -1.42
C VAL A 83 5.88 -2.45 -1.41
N ILE A 84 6.58 -2.46 -2.54
CA ILE A 84 7.91 -3.08 -2.67
C ILE A 84 8.96 -2.08 -3.15
N CYS A 85 10.20 -2.29 -2.75
CA CYS A 85 11.37 -1.63 -3.33
C CYS A 85 12.52 -2.64 -3.50
N GLN A 86 13.77 -2.19 -3.61
CA GLN A 86 14.90 -3.11 -3.74
C GLN A 86 15.15 -3.96 -2.48
N SER A 87 15.23 -3.35 -1.30
CA SER A 87 15.63 -4.03 -0.04
C SER A 87 14.60 -3.93 1.10
N GLY A 88 13.53 -3.15 0.93
CA GLY A 88 12.51 -2.89 1.95
C GLY A 88 12.58 -1.50 2.61
N MET A 89 13.70 -0.77 2.49
CA MET A 89 13.86 0.56 3.13
C MET A 89 13.00 1.64 2.45
N ARG A 90 13.18 1.83 1.13
CA ARG A 90 12.41 2.82 0.36
C ARG A 90 10.90 2.57 0.43
N SER A 91 10.47 1.30 0.39
CA SER A 91 9.07 0.92 0.51
C SER A 91 8.52 1.21 1.90
N GLN A 92 9.31 1.02 2.97
CA GLN A 92 8.88 1.43 4.30
C GLN A 92 8.68 2.95 4.42
N HIS A 93 9.55 3.76 3.80
CA HIS A 93 9.34 5.21 3.73
C HIS A 93 8.08 5.56 2.94
N ALA A 94 7.89 4.98 1.76
CA ALA A 94 6.67 5.16 0.97
C ALA A 94 5.41 4.76 1.74
N SER A 95 5.43 3.63 2.47
CA SER A 95 4.28 3.18 3.27
C SER A 95 3.91 4.17 4.37
N LYS A 96 4.91 4.76 5.04
CA LYS A 96 4.68 5.83 6.03
C LYS A 96 4.08 7.07 5.38
N THR A 97 4.55 7.45 4.19
CA THR A 97 3.98 8.57 3.43
C THR A 97 2.54 8.29 3.02
N LEU A 98 2.23 7.09 2.51
CA LEU A 98 0.86 6.69 2.18
C LEU A 98 -0.07 6.76 3.40
N LYS A 99 0.36 6.26 4.56
CA LYS A 99 -0.40 6.41 5.82
C LYS A 99 -0.69 7.88 6.14
N LYS A 100 0.29 8.78 5.98
CA LYS A 100 0.09 10.24 6.16
C LYS A 100 -0.90 10.85 5.17
N LEU A 101 -1.00 10.29 3.97
CA LEU A 101 -1.97 10.69 2.94
C LEU A 101 -3.37 10.10 3.17
N GLY A 102 -3.59 9.37 4.26
CA GLY A 102 -4.89 8.80 4.63
C GLY A 102 -5.17 7.42 4.06
N PHE A 103 -4.17 6.72 3.52
CA PHE A 103 -4.30 5.31 3.20
C PHE A 103 -4.33 4.50 4.50
N THR A 104 -5.41 3.78 4.75
CA THR A 104 -5.61 3.08 6.03
C THR A 104 -4.92 1.72 6.03
N ASN A 105 -4.93 0.99 4.92
CA ASN A 105 -4.32 -0.34 4.83
C ASN A 105 -3.09 -0.34 3.91
N VAL A 106 -1.90 -0.37 4.49
CA VAL A 106 -0.63 -0.29 3.75
C VAL A 106 0.36 -1.33 4.29
N THR A 107 0.92 -2.11 3.38
CA THR A 107 1.78 -3.26 3.68
C THR A 107 3.11 -3.14 2.96
N ASN A 108 4.21 -3.19 3.71
CA ASN A 108 5.57 -3.18 3.21
C ASN A 108 6.09 -4.61 3.02
N VAL A 109 6.67 -4.89 1.85
CA VAL A 109 7.34 -6.17 1.57
C VAL A 109 8.77 -6.12 2.13
N LYS A 110 9.05 -6.92 3.16
CA LYS A 110 10.39 -7.07 3.74
C LYS A 110 11.33 -7.78 2.77
N GLY A 111 12.59 -7.34 2.73
CA GLY A 111 13.61 -7.86 1.82
C GLY A 111 13.50 -7.35 0.38
N GLY A 112 12.35 -6.79 -0.01
CA GLY A 112 12.14 -6.19 -1.32
C GLY A 112 12.37 -7.16 -2.48
N MET A 113 12.75 -6.61 -3.63
CA MET A 113 13.12 -7.37 -4.82
C MET A 113 14.37 -8.24 -4.61
N SER A 114 15.28 -7.85 -3.72
CA SER A 114 16.46 -8.65 -3.38
C SER A 114 16.12 -10.00 -2.75
N ALA A 115 15.02 -10.11 -2.00
CA ALA A 115 14.54 -11.38 -1.43
C ALA A 115 13.50 -12.09 -2.32
N TRP A 116 13.16 -11.49 -3.45
CA TRP A 116 12.24 -12.04 -4.44
C TRP A 116 12.98 -12.76 -5.58
N SER A 117 14.11 -12.17 -5.98
CA SER A 117 14.95 -12.59 -7.10
C SER A 117 15.84 -13.76 -6.72
#